data_AF-A0A8I3A3H5-F1
#
_entry.id   AF-A0A8I3A3H5-F1
#
_cell.length_a   1.000
_cell.length_b   1.000
_cell.length_c   1.000
_cell.angle_alpha   90.00
_cell.angle_beta   90.00
_cell.angle_gamma   90.00
#
_symmetry.space_group_name_H-M   'P 1'
#
loop_
_entity.id
_entity.type
_entity.pdbx_description
1 polymer ?
#
loop_
_entity_poly.entity_id
_entity_poly.type
_entity_poly.pdbx_seq_one_letter_code
_entity_poly.pdbx_strand_id
1 'polypeptide(L)'
;MHSNPFEDQNPFVHPNDSLDKPEEVISMPPCLKVTDGRPNLEHIVSEEINTASGKVSVSVCGPNAMAKVVREALRLPWSNPSSPLNGGPSVTLHVECFGYA
;
A
#
# COMPACT_ATOMS: atom_id res chain seq x y z
N MET A 1 49.19 -13.50 -0.78
CA MET A 1 47.95 -12.84 -0.32
C MET A 1 47.45 -12.02 -1.50
N HIS A 2 46.58 -12.60 -2.31
CA HIS A 2 46.01 -11.96 -3.51
C HIS A 2 44.69 -11.31 -3.08
N SER A 3 44.58 -9.99 -3.23
CA SER A 3 43.38 -9.22 -2.90
C SER A 3 42.27 -9.47 -3.93
N ASN A 4 41.03 -9.55 -3.45
CA ASN A 4 39.85 -9.84 -4.27
C ASN A 4 39.47 -8.61 -5.12
N PRO A 5 39.36 -8.74 -6.46
CA PRO A 5 39.06 -7.61 -7.34
C PRO A 5 37.58 -7.20 -7.38
N PHE A 6 36.73 -7.70 -6.47
CA PHE A 6 35.29 -7.41 -6.44
C PHE A 6 34.90 -6.37 -5.37
N GLU A 7 35.83 -5.92 -4.53
CA GLU A 7 35.54 -4.97 -3.44
C GLU A 7 35.42 -3.50 -3.90
N ASP A 8 35.76 -3.21 -5.16
CA ASP A 8 35.66 -1.88 -5.78
C ASP A 8 34.29 -1.57 -6.42
N GLN A 9 33.29 -2.45 -6.23
CA GLN A 9 31.93 -2.27 -6.77
C GLN A 9 30.86 -2.05 -5.70
N ASN A 10 31.22 -1.57 -4.50
CA ASN A 10 30.19 -1.13 -3.56
C ASN A 10 29.68 0.27 -3.95
N PRO A 11 28.44 0.43 -4.48
CA PRO A 11 27.95 1.71 -4.99
C PRO A 11 27.49 2.65 -3.87
N PHE A 12 27.62 2.25 -2.61
CA PHE A 12 27.08 2.96 -1.44
C PHE A 12 28.13 3.73 -0.64
N VAL A 13 29.21 4.17 -1.27
CA VAL A 13 30.09 5.19 -0.68
C VAL A 13 29.95 6.47 -1.48
N HIS A 14 29.00 7.32 -1.10
CA HIS A 14 29.04 8.73 -1.46
C HIS A 14 29.46 9.56 -0.24
N PRO A 15 30.56 10.35 -0.35
CA PRO A 15 30.99 11.29 0.68
C PRO A 15 30.01 12.44 0.80
N ASN A 16 30.01 13.08 1.97
CA ASN A 16 29.27 14.29 2.29
C ASN A 16 29.35 15.35 1.18
N ASP A 17 28.27 15.51 0.41
CA ASP A 17 28.04 16.69 -0.42
C ASP A 17 26.64 17.24 -0.13
N SER A 18 26.65 18.49 0.32
CA SER A 18 25.51 19.31 0.75
C SER A 18 24.42 19.32 -0.30
N LEU A 19 23.25 18.80 0.06
CA LEU A 19 22.11 18.67 -0.83
C LEU A 19 21.18 19.89 -0.67
N ASP A 20 21.57 21.02 -1.25
CA ASP A 20 20.59 22.03 -1.68
C ASP A 20 19.78 21.44 -2.84
N LYS A 21 18.82 20.57 -2.52
CA LYS A 21 17.81 20.11 -3.47
C LYS A 21 16.83 21.25 -3.68
N PRO A 22 16.48 21.63 -4.93
CA PRO A 22 15.30 22.46 -5.13
C PRO A 22 14.12 21.68 -4.55
N GLU A 23 13.50 22.20 -3.48
CA GLU A 23 12.17 21.78 -3.09
C GLU A 23 11.26 22.11 -4.28
N GLU A 24 11.10 21.14 -5.16
CA GLU A 24 10.06 21.14 -6.17
C GLU A 24 8.75 21.02 -5.39
N VAL A 25 8.22 22.18 -4.99
CA VAL A 25 6.95 22.29 -4.27
C VAL A 25 5.86 21.84 -5.22
N ILE A 26 5.64 20.54 -5.29
CA ILE A 26 4.45 19.96 -5.90
C ILE A 26 3.28 20.55 -5.11
N SER A 27 2.60 21.54 -5.69
CA SER A 27 1.41 22.13 -5.09
C SER A 27 0.38 21.02 -4.94
N MET A 28 0.27 20.49 -3.73
CA MET A 28 -0.62 19.38 -3.43
C MET A 28 -2.06 19.89 -3.55
N PRO A 29 -2.90 19.30 -4.43
CA PRO A 29 -4.30 19.68 -4.49
C PRO A 29 -4.98 19.37 -3.14
N PRO A 30 -6.03 20.10 -2.75
CA PRO A 30 -6.69 19.95 -1.45
C PRO A 30 -7.33 18.58 -1.21
N CYS A 31 -7.46 17.75 -2.26
CA CYS A 31 -7.95 16.38 -2.18
C CYS A 31 -6.86 15.33 -1.90
N LEU A 32 -5.58 15.72 -1.84
CA LEU A 32 -4.47 14.81 -1.59
C LEU A 32 -3.84 15.09 -0.23
N LYS A 33 -3.59 14.02 0.52
CA LYS A 33 -2.91 14.06 1.80
C LYS A 33 -1.74 13.07 1.77
N VAL A 34 -0.54 13.59 2.01
CA VAL A 34 0.66 12.77 2.20
C VAL A 34 0.81 12.49 3.69
N THR A 35 1.08 11.24 4.02
CA THR A 35 1.31 10.78 5.39
C THR A 35 2.60 9.99 5.46
N ASP A 36 3.43 10.27 6.46
CA ASP A 36 4.66 9.54 6.69
C ASP A 36 4.42 8.17 7.34
N GLY A 37 5.29 7.21 7.03
CA GLY A 37 5.30 5.89 7.64
C GLY A 37 4.40 4.85 6.95
N ARG A 38 4.06 3.79 7.68
CA ARG A 38 3.27 2.67 7.16
C ARG A 38 1.77 2.91 7.39
N PRO A 39 0.93 2.87 6.35
CA PRO A 39 -0.51 3.07 6.52
C PRO A 39 -1.14 1.91 7.29
N ASN A 40 -2.12 2.23 8.14
CA ASN A 40 -2.99 1.22 8.74
C ASN A 40 -4.06 0.80 7.71
N LEU A 41 -3.72 -0.17 6.87
CA LEU A 41 -4.59 -0.65 5.80
C LEU A 41 -5.90 -1.24 6.32
N GLU A 42 -5.89 -1.88 7.50
CA GLU A 42 -7.10 -2.43 8.10
C GLU A 42 -8.12 -1.33 8.38
N HIS A 43 -7.68 -0.25 9.01
CA HIS A 43 -8.53 0.91 9.30
C HIS A 43 -9.02 1.57 8.01
N ILE A 44 -8.13 1.87 7.07
CA ILE A 44 -8.46 2.57 5.82
C ILE A 44 -9.47 1.79 4.99
N VAL A 45 -9.22 0.49 4.77
CA VAL A 45 -10.10 -0.36 3.97
C VAL A 45 -11.46 -0.53 4.66
N SER A 46 -11.47 -0.71 5.99
CA SER A 46 -12.72 -0.84 6.75
C SER A 46 -13.57 0.42 6.71
N GLU A 47 -12.94 1.59 6.83
CA GLU A 47 -13.61 2.89 6.79
C GLU A 47 -14.29 3.11 5.43
N GLU A 48 -13.56 2.92 4.34
CA GLU A 48 -14.08 3.09 2.97
C GLU A 48 -15.22 2.12 2.64
N ILE A 49 -15.17 0.89 3.16
CA ILE A 49 -16.23 -0.08 2.91
C ILE A 49 -17.46 0.22 3.75
N ASN A 50 -17.30 0.74 4.98
CA ASN A 50 -18.41 1.15 5.82
C ASN A 50 -19.20 2.33 5.23
N THR A 51 -18.53 3.23 4.50
CA THR A 51 -19.18 4.37 3.84
C THR A 51 -19.72 4.02 2.46
N ALA A 52 -19.24 2.93 1.85
CA ALA A 52 -19.70 2.47 0.55
C ALA A 52 -21.08 1.79 0.59
N SER A 53 -21.88 2.01 -0.46
CA SER A 53 -23.09 1.24 -0.75
C SER A 53 -22.99 0.63 -2.14
N GLY A 54 -23.51 -0.59 -2.31
CA GLY A 54 -23.47 -1.31 -3.57
C GLY A 54 -22.15 -2.07 -3.80
N LYS A 55 -21.67 -2.11 -5.04
CA LYS A 55 -20.53 -2.96 -5.43
C LYS A 55 -19.21 -2.21 -5.19
N VAL A 56 -18.30 -2.84 -4.46
CA VAL A 56 -16.95 -2.33 -4.18
C VAL A 56 -15.94 -3.29 -4.77
N SER A 57 -14.92 -2.77 -5.45
CA SER A 57 -13.78 -3.55 -5.93
C SER A 57 -12.53 -3.08 -5.20
N VAL A 58 -11.79 -4.02 -4.61
CA VAL A 58 -10.52 -3.76 -3.93
C VAL A 58 -9.44 -4.51 -4.70
N SER A 59 -8.41 -3.80 -5.14
CA SER A 59 -7.25 -4.39 -5.82
C SER A 59 -6.00 -4.19 -4.98
N VAL A 60 -5.23 -5.25 -4.75
CA VAL A 60 -3.98 -5.19 -3.97
C VAL A 60 -2.85 -5.82 -4.77
N CYS A 61 -1.73 -5.10 -4.85
CA CYS A 61 -0.50 -5.52 -5.52
C CYS A 61 0.68 -5.22 -4.61
N GLY A 62 1.49 -6.22 -4.27
CA GLY A 62 2.67 -6.03 -3.42
C GLY A 62 3.02 -7.26 -2.59
N PRO A 63 3.77 -7.08 -1.48
CA PRO A 63 4.18 -8.18 -0.61
C PRO A 63 2.99 -8.99 -0.09
N ASN A 64 3.18 -10.29 0.10
CA ASN A 64 2.14 -11.20 0.61
C ASN A 64 1.53 -10.73 1.94
N ALA A 65 2.33 -10.07 2.79
CA ALA A 65 1.86 -9.49 4.04
C ALA A 65 0.78 -8.41 3.82
N MET A 66 0.89 -7.62 2.76
CA MET A 66 -0.08 -6.57 2.42
C MET A 66 -1.40 -7.18 1.96
N ALA A 67 -1.35 -8.14 1.03
CA ALA A 67 -2.52 -8.87 0.58
C ALA A 67 -3.21 -9.63 1.72
N LYS A 68 -2.45 -10.13 2.71
CA LYS A 68 -3.02 -10.75 3.91
C LYS A 68 -3.80 -9.75 4.76
N VAL A 69 -3.22 -8.59 5.07
CA VAL A 69 -3.91 -7.54 5.85
C VAL A 69 -5.20 -7.08 5.15
N VAL A 70 -5.17 -6.88 3.83
CA VAL A 70 -6.37 -6.51 3.07
C VAL A 70 -7.43 -7.61 3.14
N ARG A 71 -7.06 -8.89 2.98
CA ARG A 71 -8.01 -10.01 3.13
C ARG A 71 -8.63 -10.06 4.53
N GLU A 72 -7.86 -9.76 5.57
CA GLU A 72 -8.34 -9.74 6.96
C GLU A 72 -9.30 -8.57 7.20
N ALA A 73 -8.97 -7.39 6.71
CA ALA A 73 -9.85 -6.21 6.77
C ALA A 73 -11.21 -6.46 6.09
N LEU A 74 -11.23 -7.24 5.01
CA LEU A 74 -12.47 -7.53 4.26
C LEU A 74 -13.34 -8.63 4.89
N ARG A 75 -12.87 -9.35 5.91
CA ARG A 75 -13.54 -10.57 6.39
C ARG A 75 -14.76 -10.32 7.26
N LEU A 76 -14.86 -9.22 8.01
CA LEU A 76 -15.93 -9.02 9.00
C LEU A 76 -16.33 -7.54 9.08
N PRO A 77 -17.64 -7.20 9.10
CA PRO A 77 -18.83 -8.06 9.04
C PRO A 77 -19.32 -8.38 7.61
N TRP A 78 -18.61 -7.92 6.58
CA TRP A 78 -19.08 -7.92 5.18
C TRP A 78 -19.09 -9.27 4.47
N SER A 79 -18.56 -10.32 5.10
CA SER A 79 -18.69 -11.69 4.61
C SER A 79 -20.06 -12.31 4.90
N ASN A 80 -20.91 -11.64 5.68
CA ASN A 80 -22.25 -12.15 5.96
C ASN A 80 -23.12 -12.04 4.69
N PRO A 81 -23.69 -13.15 4.17
CA PRO A 81 -24.51 -13.10 2.96
C PRO A 81 -25.74 -12.20 3.08
N SER A 82 -26.15 -11.82 4.29
CA SER A 82 -27.24 -10.87 4.54
C SER A 82 -26.84 -9.39 4.33
N SER A 83 -25.54 -9.05 4.34
CA SER A 83 -25.12 -7.65 4.22
C SER A 83 -25.42 -7.04 2.85
N PRO A 84 -25.15 -7.70 1.70
CA PRO A 84 -25.47 -7.13 0.39
C PRO A 84 -26.98 -7.12 0.11
N LEU A 85 -27.70 -8.12 0.65
CA LEU A 85 -29.17 -8.23 0.48
C LEU A 85 -29.93 -7.09 1.15
N ASN A 86 -29.36 -6.50 2.20
CA ASN A 86 -29.92 -5.34 2.90
C ASN A 86 -29.39 -3.99 2.38
N GLY A 87 -28.77 -3.97 1.19
CA GLY A 87 -28.19 -2.76 0.60
C GLY A 87 -26.80 -2.39 1.11
N GLY A 88 -26.17 -3.26 1.90
CA GLY A 88 -24.78 -3.14 2.31
C GLY A 88 -23.79 -3.42 1.17
N PRO A 89 -22.50 -3.17 1.40
CA PRO A 89 -21.48 -3.29 0.36
C PRO A 89 -21.23 -4.74 -0.05
N SER A 90 -21.13 -4.96 -1.35
CA SER A 90 -20.70 -6.23 -1.98
C SER A 90 -19.27 -6.07 -2.46
N VAL A 91 -18.31 -6.67 -1.76
CA VAL A 91 -16.89 -6.47 -2.03
C VAL A 91 -16.33 -7.59 -2.91
N THR A 92 -15.59 -7.22 -3.96
CA THR A 92 -14.75 -8.12 -4.76
C THR A 92 -13.28 -7.77 -4.52
N LEU A 93 -12.48 -8.75 -4.10
CA LEU A 93 -11.04 -8.58 -3.91
C LEU A 93 -10.25 -9.19 -5.08
N HIS A 94 -9.41 -8.40 -5.70
CA HIS A 94 -8.41 -8.83 -6.67
C HIS A 94 -7.01 -8.75 -6.04
N VAL A 95 -6.28 -9.87 -6.02
CA VAL A 95 -4.91 -9.92 -5.51
C VAL A 95 -3.96 -10.21 -6.66
N GLU A 96 -3.04 -9.28 -6.90
CA GLU A 96 -1.97 -9.42 -7.87
C GLU A 96 -0.65 -9.64 -7.14
N CYS A 97 0.06 -10.70 -7.51
CA CYS A 97 1.39 -10.99 -6.99
C CYS A 97 2.38 -10.90 -8.15
N PHE A 98 3.13 -9.79 -8.21
CA PHE A 98 4.31 -9.70 -9.05
C PHE A 98 5.48 -10.23 -8.24
N GLY A 99 6.17 -11.25 -8.75
CA GLY A 99 7.23 -11.99 -8.03
C GLY A 99 8.52 -11.20 -7.76
N TYR A 100 8.42 -9.89 -7.55
CA TYR A 100 9.52 -8.96 -7.32
C TYR A 100 9.62 -8.49 -5.85
N ALA A 101 8.65 -8.86 -5.01
CA ALA A 101 8.45 -8.32 -3.65
C ALA A 101 8.53 -9.38 -2.55
#